data_AF-A0A2S5VZG1-F1
#
_entry.id   AF-A0A2S5VZG1-F1
#
_cell.length_a   1.000
_cell.length_b   1.000
_cell.length_c   1.000
_cell.angle_alpha   90.00
_cell.angle_beta   90.00
_cell.angle_gamma   90.00
#
_symmetry.space_group_name_H-M   'P 1'
#
loop_
_entity.id
_entity.type
_entity.pdbx_description
1 polymer ?
#
loop_
_entity_poly.entity_id
_entity_poly.type
_entity_poly.pdbx_seq_one_letter_code
_entity_poly.pdbx_strand_id
1 'polypeptide(L)'
;MVQFSDIASDLEAQAIELPSWAFGNSGTRFKVFGTPGTPRTPEEKIADAAQVNTYTGLSPKVAIHIPWDKVDDYAALSAFANDHGVSLGTVNSNTFQDDDYKFGSLTHIDPAIRQKAIDHHYECIDIMSEIGSQDLKVWLADGTNYPGQGDMRGRQDRLADSLAKIYERIGDGQRLVLEYKFFEPAFYHTDVPDWGTSYAQVSALGDRAMVCLDTGHHAPGTNIEFIVMQLLRLGKLGSFDFNSRFYADDDLIVGAADPFQLFRILVEVVRGGGYGPDSPVAFMLDQCHNVEDKIPGQIRSVLNVQEMTARALLVDRPALEAAQAAGDVLGANGILMDAFYTDVRPDLAAWRESRGLPADPGAAYAASGYQSRIAADRATRRGRGARRCRTHP
;
A
#
# COMPACT_ATOMS: atom_id res chain seq x y z
N MET A 1 -17.42 -15.68 23.69
CA MET A 1 -16.22 -14.83 23.73
C MET A 1 -15.09 -15.56 23.02
N VAL A 2 -14.76 -15.09 21.82
CA VAL A 2 -13.65 -15.58 21.01
C VAL A 2 -12.35 -15.40 21.79
N GLN A 3 -11.50 -16.42 21.82
CA GLN A 3 -10.18 -16.38 22.46
C GLN A 3 -9.09 -16.21 21.41
N PHE A 4 -7.89 -15.77 21.83
CA PHE A 4 -6.75 -15.63 20.92
C PHE A 4 -6.41 -16.94 20.19
N SER A 5 -6.54 -18.08 20.86
CA SER A 5 -6.32 -19.41 20.25
C SER A 5 -7.24 -19.70 19.06
N ASP A 6 -8.42 -19.09 19.03
CA ASP A 6 -9.41 -19.31 17.97
C ASP A 6 -9.05 -18.56 16.68
N ILE A 7 -8.19 -17.54 16.77
CA ILE A 7 -7.81 -16.67 15.64
C ILE A 7 -6.34 -16.84 15.21
N ALA A 8 -5.57 -17.63 15.96
CA ALA A 8 -4.12 -17.76 15.76
C ALA A 8 -3.76 -18.29 14.36
N SER A 9 -4.54 -19.24 13.82
CA SER A 9 -4.33 -19.78 12.47
C SER A 9 -4.63 -18.75 11.38
N ASP A 10 -5.61 -17.87 11.59
CA ASP A 10 -5.93 -16.83 10.62
C ASP A 10 -4.79 -15.82 10.53
N LEU A 11 -4.19 -15.47 11.67
CA LEU A 11 -3.02 -14.58 11.74
C LEU A 11 -1.78 -15.14 11.04
N GLU A 12 -1.66 -16.47 10.89
CA GLU A 12 -0.55 -17.09 10.14
C GLU A 12 -0.59 -16.73 8.65
N ALA A 13 -1.78 -16.48 8.10
CA ALA A 13 -1.96 -16.11 6.71
C ALA A 13 -1.71 -14.62 6.43
N GLN A 14 -1.46 -13.80 7.46
CA GLN A 14 -1.25 -12.37 7.28
C GLN A 14 0.07 -12.09 6.55
N ALA A 15 -0.03 -11.44 5.39
CA ALA A 15 1.09 -10.92 4.63
C ALA A 15 0.83 -9.46 4.25
N ILE A 16 1.78 -8.58 4.55
CA ILE A 16 1.74 -7.15 4.29
C ILE A 16 2.96 -6.80 3.44
N GLU A 17 2.71 -6.48 2.18
CA GLU A 17 3.73 -6.06 1.23
C GLU A 17 4.32 -4.70 1.61
N LEU A 18 5.65 -4.57 1.45
CA LEU A 18 6.35 -3.33 1.74
C LEU A 18 6.73 -2.58 0.46
N PRO A 19 6.58 -1.26 0.43
CA PRO A 19 7.00 -0.43 -0.70
C PRO A 19 8.51 -0.22 -0.68
N SER A 20 9.19 -0.48 -1.79
CA SER A 20 10.64 -0.22 -1.91
C SER A 20 11.00 1.25 -1.59
N TRP A 21 10.11 2.20 -1.94
CA TRP A 21 10.35 3.62 -1.81
C TRP A 21 10.33 4.12 -0.37
N ALA A 22 9.67 3.41 0.55
CA ALA A 22 9.64 3.82 1.96
C ALA A 22 10.97 3.61 2.69
N PHE A 23 11.92 2.91 2.08
CA PHE A 23 13.29 2.79 2.57
C PHE A 23 14.21 3.89 2.00
N GLY A 24 13.80 4.56 0.93
CA GLY A 24 14.54 5.67 0.34
C GLY A 24 14.51 6.94 1.20
N ASN A 25 15.21 7.98 0.73
CA ASN A 25 15.02 9.32 1.28
C ASN A 25 13.71 9.90 0.76
N SER A 26 12.73 10.04 1.65
CA SER A 26 11.48 10.77 1.42
C SER A 26 11.54 12.16 2.06
N GLY A 27 10.62 13.02 1.67
CA GLY A 27 10.45 14.34 2.25
C GLY A 27 9.30 15.08 1.58
N THR A 28 9.11 16.33 1.98
CA THR A 28 8.04 17.17 1.42
C THR A 28 8.57 18.00 0.25
N ARG A 29 7.67 18.70 -0.44
CA ARG A 29 8.02 19.73 -1.43
C ARG A 29 9.01 20.80 -0.92
N PHE A 30 9.12 20.99 0.39
CA PHE A 30 10.06 21.93 0.99
C PHE A 30 11.47 21.37 1.13
N LYS A 31 11.60 20.12 1.59
CA LYS A 31 12.90 19.51 1.86
C LYS A 31 12.81 18.00 1.98
N VAL A 32 13.82 17.34 1.42
CA VAL A 32 14.18 15.95 1.69
C VAL A 32 15.39 15.96 2.64
N PHE A 33 15.25 15.33 3.81
CA PHE A 33 16.32 15.13 4.77
C PHE A 33 16.92 13.75 4.56
N GLY A 34 18.24 13.68 4.43
CA GLY A 34 18.94 12.40 4.29
C GLY A 34 19.11 11.72 5.64
N THR A 35 18.86 10.41 5.71
CA THR A 35 19.16 9.61 6.91
C THR A 35 20.46 8.82 6.69
N PRO A 36 21.35 8.70 7.69
CA PRO A 36 22.50 7.79 7.58
C PRO A 36 22.04 6.36 7.30
N GLY A 37 22.72 5.70 6.36
CA GLY A 37 22.39 4.32 5.98
C GLY A 37 21.26 4.18 4.97
N THR A 38 20.72 5.26 4.39
CA THR A 38 19.72 5.14 3.32
C THR A 38 20.22 4.28 2.16
N PRO A 39 19.42 3.31 1.67
CA PRO A 39 19.73 2.50 0.51
C PRO A 39 19.88 3.34 -0.77
N ARG A 40 20.75 2.90 -1.65
CA ARG A 40 21.18 3.59 -2.87
C ARG A 40 20.81 2.82 -4.14
N THR A 41 20.53 1.53 -4.00
CA THR A 41 20.17 0.62 -5.09
C THR A 41 18.89 -0.15 -4.73
N PRO A 42 18.20 -0.74 -5.71
CA PRO A 42 17.05 -1.62 -5.46
C PRO A 42 17.39 -2.78 -4.52
N GLU A 43 18.57 -3.39 -4.65
CA GLU A 43 19.04 -4.46 -3.77
C GLU A 43 19.17 -3.99 -2.31
N GLU A 44 19.71 -2.79 -2.08
CA GLU A 44 19.80 -2.24 -0.72
C GLU A 44 18.42 -1.95 -0.11
N LYS A 45 17.44 -1.51 -0.93
CA LYS A 45 16.05 -1.33 -0.48
C LYS A 45 15.42 -2.67 -0.10
N ILE A 46 15.62 -3.70 -0.93
CA ILE A 46 15.13 -5.06 -0.68
C ILE A 46 15.76 -5.65 0.59
N ALA A 47 17.07 -5.49 0.78
CA ALA A 47 17.76 -5.98 1.97
C ALA A 47 17.23 -5.32 3.26
N ASP A 48 16.91 -4.03 3.19
CA ASP A 48 16.31 -3.29 4.31
C ASP A 48 14.85 -3.72 4.57
N ALA A 49 14.05 -3.93 3.52
CA ALA A 49 12.70 -4.48 3.63
C ALA A 49 12.70 -5.90 4.21
N ALA A 50 13.66 -6.73 3.81
CA ALA A 50 13.85 -8.07 4.33
C ALA A 50 14.16 -8.10 5.83
N GLN A 51 14.78 -7.05 6.40
CA GLN A 51 14.91 -6.94 7.85
C GLN A 51 13.55 -6.87 8.54
N VAL A 52 12.60 -6.11 7.99
CA VAL A 52 11.24 -6.05 8.54
C VAL A 52 10.64 -7.45 8.57
N ASN A 53 10.74 -8.21 7.48
CA ASN A 53 10.25 -9.59 7.44
C ASN A 53 10.99 -10.50 8.42
N THR A 54 12.32 -10.39 8.52
CA THR A 54 13.14 -11.21 9.42
C THR A 54 12.69 -11.10 10.88
N TYR A 55 12.34 -9.90 11.35
CA TYR A 55 11.94 -9.69 12.74
C TYR A 55 10.44 -9.89 12.99
N THR A 56 9.59 -9.78 11.96
CA THR A 56 8.13 -9.78 12.14
C THR A 56 7.43 -11.00 11.58
N GLY A 57 7.99 -11.61 10.53
CA GLY A 57 7.35 -12.66 9.72
C GLY A 57 6.12 -12.19 8.94
N LEU A 58 5.88 -10.87 8.83
CA LEU A 58 4.65 -10.31 8.27
C LEU A 58 4.82 -9.75 6.85
N SER A 59 6.04 -9.63 6.34
CA SER A 59 6.32 -8.87 5.12
C SER A 59 7.11 -9.65 4.09
N PRO A 60 6.54 -10.75 3.56
CA PRO A 60 7.25 -11.63 2.64
C PRO A 60 7.45 -11.03 1.24
N LYS A 61 6.88 -9.86 0.93
CA LYS A 61 6.91 -9.25 -0.41
C LYS A 61 7.36 -7.80 -0.38
N VAL A 62 8.03 -7.38 -1.46
CA VAL A 62 8.45 -5.99 -1.70
C VAL A 62 7.89 -5.50 -3.04
N ALA A 63 7.07 -4.46 -3.00
CA ALA A 63 6.58 -3.78 -4.20
C ALA A 63 7.69 -2.91 -4.80
N ILE A 64 7.81 -2.92 -6.13
CA ILE A 64 8.79 -2.13 -6.88
C ILE A 64 8.10 -1.00 -7.64
N HIS A 65 8.83 0.09 -7.90
CA HIS A 65 8.31 1.24 -8.61
C HIS A 65 9.18 1.58 -9.82
N ILE A 66 8.61 1.54 -11.02
CA ILE A 66 9.34 1.73 -12.27
C ILE A 66 9.18 3.17 -12.76
N PRO A 67 10.27 3.93 -12.99
CA PRO A 67 11.65 3.46 -13.17
C PRO A 67 12.58 3.64 -11.95
N TRP A 68 12.08 3.91 -10.75
CA TRP A 68 12.93 4.11 -9.56
C TRP A 68 13.75 2.87 -9.18
N ASP A 69 13.17 1.69 -9.42
CA ASP A 69 13.78 0.39 -9.16
C ASP A 69 14.13 -0.36 -10.44
N LYS A 70 14.26 0.36 -11.56
CA LYS A 70 14.64 -0.26 -12.83
C LYS A 70 16.07 -0.81 -12.75
N VAL A 71 16.23 -2.08 -13.14
CA VAL A 71 17.50 -2.79 -13.25
C VAL A 71 17.63 -3.40 -14.65
N ASP A 72 18.84 -3.81 -15.01
CA ASP A 72 19.10 -4.46 -16.30
C ASP A 72 18.73 -5.96 -16.29
N ASP A 73 18.63 -6.59 -15.11
CA ASP A 73 18.37 -8.03 -14.93
C ASP A 73 17.43 -8.26 -13.73
N TYR A 74 16.13 -8.48 -13.99
CA TYR A 74 15.17 -8.71 -12.92
C TYR A 74 15.19 -10.15 -12.40
N ALA A 75 15.72 -11.11 -13.17
CA ALA A 75 15.96 -12.46 -12.67
C ALA A 75 17.01 -12.44 -11.54
N ALA A 76 18.10 -11.68 -11.72
CA ALA A 76 19.10 -11.47 -10.67
C ALA A 76 18.52 -10.75 -9.44
N LEU A 77 17.69 -9.70 -9.65
CA LEU A 77 17.03 -9.00 -8.55
C LEU A 77 16.06 -9.91 -7.78
N SER A 78 15.32 -10.75 -8.50
CA SER A 78 14.39 -11.74 -7.90
C SER A 78 15.15 -12.79 -7.09
N ALA A 79 16.27 -13.29 -7.60
CA ALA A 79 17.14 -14.22 -6.87
C ALA A 79 17.70 -13.55 -5.59
N PHE A 80 18.17 -12.31 -5.69
CA PHE A 80 18.66 -11.55 -4.55
C PHE A 80 17.59 -11.38 -3.47
N ALA A 81 16.35 -11.04 -3.86
CA ALA A 81 15.23 -10.93 -2.93
C ALA A 81 14.98 -12.26 -2.21
N ASN A 82 14.89 -13.36 -2.96
CA ASN A 82 14.64 -14.69 -2.41
C ASN A 82 15.74 -15.13 -1.43
N ASP A 83 17.01 -14.83 -1.73
CA ASP A 83 18.15 -15.08 -0.83
C ASP A 83 18.05 -14.30 0.49
N HIS A 84 17.32 -13.19 0.51
CA HIS A 84 17.04 -12.39 1.71
C HIS A 84 15.70 -12.76 2.38
N GLY A 85 14.98 -13.77 1.88
CA GLY A 85 13.72 -14.24 2.47
C GLY A 85 12.50 -13.38 2.16
N VAL A 86 12.52 -12.64 1.06
CA VAL A 86 11.35 -11.91 0.51
C VAL A 86 11.25 -12.14 -0.99
N SER A 87 10.07 -11.97 -1.58
CA SER A 87 9.92 -11.96 -3.03
C SER A 87 9.61 -10.55 -3.53
N LEU A 88 9.83 -10.30 -4.82
CA LEU A 88 9.25 -9.12 -5.47
C LEU A 88 7.74 -9.31 -5.61
N GLY A 89 6.98 -8.22 -5.53
CA GLY A 89 5.54 -8.25 -5.69
C GLY A 89 5.03 -7.13 -6.58
N THR A 90 4.07 -6.32 -6.11
CA THR A 90 3.34 -5.36 -6.95
C THR A 90 4.28 -4.44 -7.74
N VAL A 91 3.99 -4.25 -9.03
CA VAL A 91 4.74 -3.33 -9.89
C VAL A 91 3.96 -2.02 -10.03
N ASN A 92 4.60 -0.92 -9.65
CA ASN A 92 4.02 0.43 -9.66
C ASN A 92 4.57 1.24 -10.83
N SER A 93 3.69 1.79 -11.66
CA SER A 93 4.07 2.64 -12.80
C SER A 93 4.28 4.10 -12.38
N ASN A 94 5.34 4.75 -12.87
CA ASN A 94 5.54 6.20 -12.72
C ASN A 94 5.25 6.94 -14.02
N THR A 95 4.14 7.68 -14.08
CA THR A 95 3.85 8.63 -15.16
C THR A 95 3.62 10.05 -14.64
N PHE A 96 4.34 10.44 -13.58
CA PHE A 96 4.11 11.69 -12.85
C PHE A 96 5.38 12.54 -12.62
N GLN A 97 6.55 12.10 -13.10
CA GLN A 97 7.82 12.83 -12.91
C GLN A 97 8.51 13.29 -14.20
N ASP A 98 8.17 12.73 -15.36
CA ASP A 98 8.74 13.15 -16.64
C ASP A 98 8.13 14.48 -17.12
N ASP A 99 8.95 15.34 -17.74
CA ASP A 99 8.54 16.68 -18.19
C ASP A 99 7.35 16.64 -19.17
N ASP A 100 7.24 15.59 -19.98
CA ASP A 100 6.12 15.41 -20.92
C ASP A 100 4.77 15.24 -20.19
N TYR A 101 4.77 14.77 -18.94
CA TYR A 101 3.55 14.52 -18.16
C TYR A 101 3.04 15.75 -17.40
N LYS A 102 3.62 16.93 -17.63
CA LYS A 102 3.24 18.19 -16.97
C LYS A 102 1.74 18.51 -17.02
N PHE A 103 1.03 18.10 -18.08
CA PHE A 103 -0.41 18.33 -18.26
C PHE A 103 -1.26 17.05 -18.21
N GLY A 104 -0.70 15.99 -17.64
CA GLY A 104 -1.28 14.64 -17.57
C GLY A 104 -0.49 13.62 -18.37
N SER A 105 -0.78 12.35 -18.12
CA SER A 105 -0.19 11.19 -18.75
C SER A 105 -1.26 10.44 -19.57
N LEU A 106 -2.01 9.52 -18.95
CA LEU A 106 -3.06 8.74 -19.62
C LEU A 106 -4.26 9.60 -20.08
N THR A 107 -4.42 10.80 -19.55
CA THR A 107 -5.49 11.74 -19.95
C THR A 107 -4.99 12.88 -20.83
N HIS A 108 -3.70 12.89 -21.19
CA HIS A 108 -3.08 13.97 -21.96
C HIS A 108 -3.77 14.17 -23.31
N ILE A 109 -3.89 15.41 -23.80
CA ILE A 109 -4.59 15.69 -25.07
C ILE A 109 -3.78 15.21 -26.29
N ASP A 110 -2.47 15.37 -26.24
CA ASP A 110 -1.54 14.87 -27.26
C ASP A 110 -1.49 13.34 -27.23
N PRO A 111 -1.89 12.64 -28.31
CA PRO A 111 -1.86 11.19 -28.38
C PRO A 111 -0.45 10.60 -28.27
N ALA A 112 0.61 11.32 -28.64
CA ALA A 112 1.98 10.81 -28.52
C ALA A 112 2.40 10.70 -27.05
N ILE A 113 2.05 11.69 -26.22
CA ILE A 113 2.33 11.66 -24.77
C ILE A 113 1.50 10.57 -24.08
N ARG A 114 0.23 10.39 -24.49
CA ARG A 114 -0.58 9.26 -24.00
C ARG A 114 0.03 7.92 -24.37
N GLN A 115 0.47 7.76 -25.62
CA GLN A 115 1.11 6.52 -26.07
C GLN A 115 2.40 6.25 -25.30
N LYS A 116 3.23 7.27 -25.05
CA LYS A 116 4.42 7.15 -24.18
C LYS A 116 4.06 6.62 -22.79
N ALA A 117 2.98 7.14 -22.18
CA ALA A 117 2.50 6.64 -20.89
C ALA A 117 2.00 5.19 -20.97
N ILE A 118 1.22 4.84 -22.00
CA ILE A 118 0.75 3.45 -22.23
C ILE A 118 1.94 2.49 -22.40
N ASP A 119 2.94 2.88 -23.22
CA ASP A 119 4.15 2.08 -23.46
C ASP A 119 4.97 1.87 -22.18
N HIS A 120 4.94 2.83 -21.24
CA HIS A 120 5.56 2.65 -19.91
C HIS A 120 4.81 1.61 -19.06
N HIS A 121 3.49 1.57 -19.12
CA HIS A 121 2.70 0.54 -18.44
C HIS A 121 2.90 -0.84 -19.09
N TYR A 122 3.07 -0.87 -20.41
CA TYR A 122 3.50 -2.07 -21.13
C TYR A 122 4.84 -2.57 -20.62
N GLU A 123 5.85 -1.71 -20.46
CA GLU A 123 7.13 -2.10 -19.84
C GLU A 123 6.92 -2.70 -18.44
N CYS A 124 6.05 -2.09 -17.61
CA CYS A 124 5.74 -2.61 -16.28
C CYS A 124 5.12 -4.02 -16.34
N ILE A 125 4.23 -4.30 -17.30
CA ILE A 125 3.62 -5.63 -17.51
C ILE A 125 4.67 -6.67 -17.96
N ASP A 126 5.64 -6.26 -18.78
CA ASP A 126 6.76 -7.13 -19.16
C ASP A 126 7.59 -7.50 -17.93
N ILE A 127 7.89 -6.52 -17.09
CA ILE A 127 8.60 -6.72 -15.81
C ILE A 127 7.80 -7.63 -14.88
N MET A 128 6.49 -7.42 -14.75
CA MET A 128 5.62 -8.31 -13.96
C MET A 128 5.72 -9.75 -14.43
N SER A 129 5.76 -9.97 -15.75
CA SER A 129 5.87 -11.31 -16.34
C SER A 129 7.23 -11.94 -16.03
N GLU A 130 8.31 -11.15 -16.03
CA GLU A 130 9.67 -11.63 -15.70
C GLU A 130 9.81 -12.02 -14.22
N ILE A 131 9.22 -11.25 -13.30
CA ILE A 131 9.33 -11.48 -11.85
C ILE A 131 8.20 -12.33 -11.27
N GLY A 132 7.21 -12.72 -12.08
CA GLY A 132 6.02 -13.44 -11.63
C GLY A 132 5.08 -12.61 -10.75
N SER A 133 5.06 -11.29 -10.92
CA SER A 133 4.15 -10.40 -10.19
C SER A 133 2.73 -10.47 -10.75
N GLN A 134 1.76 -10.40 -9.85
CA GLN A 134 0.34 -10.42 -10.18
C GLN A 134 -0.20 -9.03 -10.52
N ASP A 135 0.21 -7.98 -9.78
CA ASP A 135 -0.49 -6.70 -9.81
C ASP A 135 0.32 -5.60 -10.48
N LEU A 136 -0.31 -4.94 -11.48
CA LEU A 136 0.06 -3.62 -11.96
C LEU A 136 -0.72 -2.58 -11.16
N LYS A 137 -0.07 -1.85 -10.26
CA LYS A 137 -0.70 -0.73 -9.56
C LYS A 137 -0.51 0.55 -10.39
N VAL A 138 -1.63 1.21 -10.68
CA VAL A 138 -1.72 2.46 -11.45
C VAL A 138 -2.25 3.56 -10.55
N TRP A 139 -1.37 4.49 -10.20
CA TRP A 139 -1.74 5.79 -9.63
C TRP A 139 -1.36 6.89 -10.61
N LEU A 140 -2.22 7.90 -10.75
CA LEU A 140 -2.04 8.98 -11.72
C LEU A 140 -2.04 10.34 -11.03
N ALA A 141 -1.08 11.17 -11.41
CA ALA A 141 -1.05 12.59 -11.09
C ALA A 141 -2.00 13.44 -11.98
N ASP A 142 -2.70 12.79 -12.90
CA ASP A 142 -3.53 13.42 -13.92
C ASP A 142 -4.65 14.27 -13.31
N GLY A 143 -4.69 15.53 -13.73
CA GLY A 143 -5.74 16.46 -13.31
C GLY A 143 -5.49 17.88 -13.82
N THR A 144 -6.16 18.84 -13.18
CA THR A 144 -6.07 20.27 -13.48
C THR A 144 -6.03 21.08 -12.18
N ASN A 145 -5.47 22.29 -12.28
CA ASN A 145 -5.32 23.25 -11.19
C ASN A 145 -6.30 24.43 -11.28
N TYR A 146 -7.01 24.61 -12.41
CA TYR A 146 -7.96 25.71 -12.59
C TYR A 146 -9.23 25.30 -13.36
N PRO A 147 -10.40 25.87 -13.01
CA PRO A 147 -11.61 25.76 -13.82
C PRO A 147 -11.37 26.17 -15.28
N GLY A 148 -11.82 25.32 -16.21
CA GLY A 148 -11.67 25.54 -17.65
C GLY A 148 -10.31 25.17 -18.24
N GLN A 149 -9.33 24.71 -17.44
CA GLN A 149 -8.01 24.30 -17.95
C GLN A 149 -8.09 23.07 -18.88
N GLY A 150 -9.00 22.13 -18.59
CA GLY A 150 -9.18 20.92 -19.37
C GLY A 150 -10.66 20.54 -19.47
N ASP A 151 -11.04 19.97 -20.60
CA ASP A 151 -12.34 19.33 -20.78
C ASP A 151 -12.40 18.03 -19.97
N MET A 152 -13.08 18.07 -18.82
CA MET A 152 -13.20 16.93 -17.91
C MET A 152 -13.80 15.70 -18.60
N ARG A 153 -14.79 15.89 -19.49
CA ARG A 153 -15.40 14.76 -20.19
C ARG A 153 -14.41 14.10 -21.13
N GLY A 154 -13.77 14.88 -21.99
CA GLY A 154 -12.76 14.38 -22.90
C GLY A 154 -11.57 13.74 -22.17
N ARG A 155 -11.20 14.21 -20.98
CA ARG A 155 -10.16 13.57 -20.15
C ARG A 155 -10.59 12.19 -19.65
N GLN A 156 -11.84 12.04 -19.19
CA GLN A 156 -12.38 10.74 -18.78
C GLN A 156 -12.49 9.76 -19.95
N ASP A 157 -12.88 10.23 -21.14
CA ASP A 157 -12.92 9.37 -22.34
C ASP A 157 -11.51 8.90 -22.74
N ARG A 158 -10.49 9.77 -22.59
CA ARG A 158 -9.07 9.39 -22.82
C ARG A 158 -8.50 8.46 -21.75
N LEU A 159 -8.90 8.65 -20.50
CA LEU A 159 -8.54 7.74 -19.41
C LEU A 159 -9.07 6.33 -19.70
N ALA A 160 -10.36 6.22 -20.06
CA ALA A 160 -10.99 4.95 -20.40
C ALA A 160 -10.31 4.27 -21.60
N ASP A 161 -10.01 5.01 -22.68
CA ASP A 161 -9.28 4.50 -23.85
C ASP A 161 -7.88 3.98 -23.46
N SER A 162 -7.14 4.72 -22.64
CA SER A 162 -5.79 4.35 -22.24
C SER A 162 -5.77 3.14 -21.30
N LEU A 163 -6.68 3.11 -20.31
CA LEU A 163 -6.83 1.97 -19.41
C LEU A 163 -7.28 0.72 -20.17
N ALA A 164 -8.16 0.84 -21.17
CA ALA A 164 -8.56 -0.29 -22.01
C ALA A 164 -7.37 -0.91 -22.75
N LYS A 165 -6.51 -0.09 -23.36
CA LYS A 165 -5.28 -0.54 -24.04
C LYS A 165 -4.31 -1.23 -23.08
N ILE A 166 -4.11 -0.67 -21.89
CA ILE A 166 -3.26 -1.29 -20.86
C ILE A 166 -3.86 -2.63 -20.42
N TYR A 167 -5.18 -2.67 -20.18
CA TYR A 167 -5.92 -3.84 -19.74
C TYR A 167 -5.89 -5.00 -20.74
N GLU A 168 -5.91 -4.71 -22.05
CA GLU A 168 -5.77 -5.73 -23.11
C GLU A 168 -4.47 -6.52 -22.99
N ARG A 169 -3.41 -5.93 -22.41
CA ARG A 169 -2.11 -6.59 -22.24
C ARG A 169 -1.94 -7.28 -20.89
N ILE A 170 -2.82 -7.04 -19.91
CA ILE A 170 -2.81 -7.77 -18.64
C ILE A 170 -2.99 -9.27 -18.94
N GLY A 171 -2.19 -10.15 -18.33
CA GLY A 171 -2.26 -11.61 -18.50
C GLY A 171 -3.31 -12.30 -17.62
N ASP A 172 -3.64 -13.56 -17.91
CA ASP A 172 -4.77 -14.29 -17.25
C ASP A 172 -4.62 -14.46 -15.73
N GLY A 173 -3.39 -14.44 -15.22
CA GLY A 173 -3.08 -14.48 -13.79
C GLY A 173 -2.72 -13.13 -13.17
N GLN A 174 -2.81 -12.04 -13.94
CA GLN A 174 -2.44 -10.69 -13.54
C GLN A 174 -3.66 -9.80 -13.36
N ARG A 175 -3.49 -8.68 -12.65
CA ARG A 175 -4.52 -7.67 -12.44
C ARG A 175 -3.99 -6.27 -12.69
N LEU A 176 -4.89 -5.40 -13.10
CA LEU A 176 -4.71 -3.95 -13.06
C LEU A 176 -5.41 -3.44 -11.80
N VAL A 177 -4.71 -2.70 -10.97
CA VAL A 177 -5.26 -2.11 -9.75
C VAL A 177 -5.17 -0.59 -9.84
N LEU A 178 -6.32 0.06 -9.95
CA LEU A 178 -6.43 1.52 -10.12
C LEU A 178 -6.62 2.20 -8.77
N GLU A 179 -5.63 2.99 -8.39
CA GLU A 179 -5.66 3.79 -7.17
C GLU A 179 -6.32 5.14 -7.43
N TYR A 180 -7.12 5.61 -6.47
CA TYR A 180 -7.73 6.93 -6.52
C TYR A 180 -7.09 7.86 -5.48
N LYS A 181 -7.09 9.16 -5.75
CA LYS A 181 -6.58 10.18 -4.83
C LYS A 181 -7.36 11.48 -4.92
N PHE A 182 -7.88 11.95 -3.78
CA PHE A 182 -8.75 13.13 -3.72
C PHE A 182 -8.13 14.38 -4.37
N PHE A 183 -6.86 14.66 -4.08
CA PHE A 183 -6.10 15.77 -4.66
C PHE A 183 -4.60 15.54 -4.51
N GLU A 184 -3.79 16.44 -5.07
CA GLU A 184 -2.32 16.40 -5.12
C GLU A 184 -1.79 15.35 -6.11
N PRO A 185 -1.05 15.77 -7.16
CA PRO A 185 -0.55 17.13 -7.43
C PRO A 185 -1.57 18.05 -8.14
N ALA A 186 -2.76 17.55 -8.51
CA ALA A 186 -3.83 18.38 -9.05
C ALA A 186 -4.65 19.01 -7.92
N PHE A 187 -4.91 20.32 -7.98
CA PHE A 187 -5.52 21.09 -6.88
C PHE A 187 -6.93 21.62 -7.19
N TYR A 188 -7.46 21.37 -8.38
CA TYR A 188 -8.85 21.70 -8.72
C TYR A 188 -9.67 20.45 -9.05
N HIS A 189 -9.15 19.60 -9.94
CA HIS A 189 -9.79 18.34 -10.35
C HIS A 189 -8.72 17.30 -10.63
N THR A 190 -8.80 16.15 -9.97
CA THR A 190 -8.02 14.93 -10.29
C THR A 190 -8.87 14.01 -11.16
N ASP A 191 -8.27 13.33 -12.14
CA ASP A 191 -9.01 12.44 -13.06
C ASP A 191 -9.50 11.14 -12.41
N VAL A 192 -8.93 10.73 -11.27
CA VAL A 192 -9.41 9.62 -10.44
C VAL A 192 -9.49 10.06 -8.96
N PRO A 193 -10.45 10.93 -8.59
CA PRO A 193 -10.46 11.59 -7.29
C PRO A 193 -11.01 10.72 -6.15
N ASP A 194 -11.81 9.71 -6.47
CA ASP A 194 -12.52 8.91 -5.47
C ASP A 194 -12.75 7.47 -5.92
N TRP A 195 -13.21 6.66 -4.97
CA TRP A 195 -13.55 5.25 -5.16
C TRP A 195 -14.66 5.04 -6.20
N GLY A 196 -15.58 5.99 -6.38
CA GLY A 196 -16.67 5.89 -7.33
C GLY A 196 -16.18 6.00 -8.77
N THR A 197 -15.25 6.92 -9.01
CA THR A 197 -14.59 7.11 -10.31
C THR A 197 -13.67 5.94 -10.62
N SER A 198 -12.84 5.50 -9.65
CA SER A 198 -12.01 4.30 -9.84
C SER A 198 -12.88 3.07 -10.12
N TYR A 199 -13.94 2.84 -9.34
CA TYR A 199 -14.91 1.77 -9.57
C TYR A 199 -15.53 1.83 -10.97
N ALA A 200 -15.96 3.00 -11.44
CA ALA A 200 -16.56 3.16 -12.77
C ALA A 200 -15.58 2.81 -13.89
N GLN A 201 -14.32 3.25 -13.77
CA GLN A 201 -13.26 2.93 -14.74
C GLN A 201 -12.97 1.43 -14.76
N VAL A 202 -12.71 0.80 -13.60
CA VAL A 202 -12.34 -0.62 -13.55
C VAL A 202 -13.51 -1.56 -13.90
N SER A 203 -14.74 -1.17 -13.56
CA SER A 203 -15.93 -1.95 -13.90
C SER A 203 -16.23 -1.95 -15.40
N ALA A 204 -15.81 -0.91 -16.13
CA ALA A 204 -15.94 -0.85 -17.58
C ALA A 204 -14.90 -1.73 -18.32
N LEU A 205 -13.83 -2.16 -17.64
CA LEU A 205 -12.78 -2.99 -18.21
C LEU A 205 -13.13 -4.48 -18.15
N GLY A 206 -13.08 -5.07 -16.95
CA GLY A 206 -13.34 -6.50 -16.74
C GLY A 206 -12.92 -6.99 -15.36
N ASP A 207 -12.96 -8.30 -15.16
CA ASP A 207 -12.80 -8.91 -13.83
C ASP A 207 -11.38 -8.81 -13.25
N ARG A 208 -10.36 -8.61 -14.11
CA ARG A 208 -8.97 -8.42 -13.69
C ARG A 208 -8.64 -6.98 -13.33
N ALA A 209 -9.61 -6.07 -13.40
CA ALA A 209 -9.46 -4.68 -13.03
C ALA A 209 -10.13 -4.42 -11.68
N MET A 210 -9.33 -3.94 -10.73
CA MET A 210 -9.69 -3.77 -9.33
C MET A 210 -9.32 -2.36 -8.82
N VAL A 211 -9.86 -1.97 -7.67
CA VAL A 211 -9.57 -0.70 -7.01
C VAL A 211 -8.47 -0.90 -5.97
N CYS A 212 -7.47 -0.01 -5.96
CA CYS A 212 -6.57 0.15 -4.82
C CYS A 212 -7.16 1.22 -3.90
N LEU A 213 -7.27 0.91 -2.61
CA LEU A 213 -7.71 1.84 -1.58
C LEU A 213 -6.52 2.26 -0.73
N ASP A 214 -6.08 3.51 -0.91
CA ASP A 214 -5.15 4.16 0.01
C ASP A 214 -5.92 4.85 1.15
N THR A 215 -5.51 4.64 2.40
CA THR A 215 -6.20 5.18 3.59
C THR A 215 -6.05 6.71 3.77
N GLY A 216 -5.07 7.33 3.12
CA GLY A 216 -4.77 8.75 3.12
C GLY A 216 -5.56 9.55 2.08
N HIS A 217 -6.13 8.87 1.08
CA HIS A 217 -6.55 9.47 -0.19
C HIS A 217 -7.99 9.98 -0.28
N HIS A 218 -8.65 10.18 0.86
CA HIS A 218 -10.06 10.62 0.89
C HIS A 218 -10.25 12.06 1.36
N ALA A 219 -11.39 12.64 1.01
CA ALA A 219 -11.82 13.93 1.54
C ALA A 219 -11.93 13.89 3.10
N PRO A 220 -11.80 15.05 3.78
CA PRO A 220 -12.05 15.12 5.21
C PRO A 220 -13.46 14.68 5.59
N GLY A 221 -13.59 13.86 6.63
CA GLY A 221 -14.88 13.34 7.12
C GLY A 221 -15.42 12.14 6.36
N THR A 222 -14.71 11.60 5.37
CA THR A 222 -15.09 10.35 4.69
C THR A 222 -15.07 9.16 5.66
N ASN A 223 -16.15 8.37 5.64
CA ASN A 223 -16.17 7.06 6.27
C ASN A 223 -15.48 6.04 5.34
N ILE A 224 -14.26 5.63 5.68
CA ILE A 224 -13.41 4.78 4.83
C ILE A 224 -13.88 3.32 4.90
N GLU A 225 -14.24 2.82 6.07
CA GLU A 225 -14.72 1.45 6.26
C GLU A 225 -16.03 1.17 5.49
N PHE A 226 -16.88 2.18 5.26
CA PHE A 226 -18.02 2.08 4.35
C PHE A 226 -17.56 1.83 2.91
N ILE A 227 -16.52 2.52 2.43
CA ILE A 227 -15.97 2.32 1.09
C ILE A 227 -15.38 0.91 0.96
N VAL A 228 -14.63 0.47 1.96
CA VAL A 228 -14.09 -0.91 2.04
C VAL A 228 -15.22 -1.92 1.92
N MET A 229 -16.25 -1.79 2.74
CA MET A 229 -17.43 -2.65 2.70
C MET A 229 -18.08 -2.66 1.31
N GLN A 230 -18.26 -1.47 0.70
CA GLN A 230 -18.86 -1.36 -0.63
C GLN A 230 -18.02 -2.05 -1.71
N LEU A 231 -16.70 -1.84 -1.73
CA LEU A 231 -15.81 -2.44 -2.72
C LEU A 231 -15.70 -3.95 -2.56
N LEU A 232 -15.70 -4.47 -1.32
CA LEU A 232 -15.77 -5.92 -1.07
C LEU A 232 -17.11 -6.50 -1.52
N ARG A 233 -18.23 -5.86 -1.17
CA ARG A 233 -19.57 -6.26 -1.62
C ARG A 233 -19.71 -6.29 -3.14
N LEU A 234 -19.03 -5.39 -3.84
CA LEU A 234 -19.04 -5.29 -5.29
C LEU A 234 -17.96 -6.15 -5.97
N GLY A 235 -17.11 -6.85 -5.20
CA GLY A 235 -16.02 -7.68 -5.73
C GLY A 235 -14.93 -6.88 -6.46
N LYS A 236 -14.71 -5.61 -6.06
CA LYS A 236 -13.79 -4.68 -6.73
C LYS A 236 -12.68 -4.14 -5.84
N LEU A 237 -12.58 -4.54 -4.57
CA LEU A 237 -11.39 -4.23 -3.76
C LEU A 237 -10.24 -5.15 -4.16
N GLY A 238 -9.15 -4.59 -4.70
CA GLY A 238 -7.98 -5.34 -5.16
C GLY A 238 -6.82 -5.31 -4.18
N SER A 239 -6.58 -4.15 -3.58
CA SER A 239 -5.51 -3.95 -2.62
C SER A 239 -5.77 -2.77 -1.70
N PHE A 240 -5.00 -2.72 -0.62
CA PHE A 240 -4.86 -1.57 0.27
C PHE A 240 -3.48 -0.97 0.15
N ASP A 241 -3.41 0.34 0.25
CA ASP A 241 -2.23 1.08 0.69
C ASP A 241 -2.51 1.64 2.09
N PHE A 242 -1.89 1.03 3.08
CA PHE A 242 -2.08 1.40 4.48
C PHE A 242 -1.08 2.47 4.92
N ASN A 243 -1.61 3.53 5.48
CA ASN A 243 -0.90 4.62 6.11
C ASN A 243 -1.80 5.32 7.14
N SER A 244 -1.37 6.46 7.62
CA SER A 244 -2.16 7.29 8.51
C SER A 244 -2.03 8.76 8.14
N ARG A 245 -3.08 9.51 8.48
CA ARG A 245 -3.13 10.94 8.25
C ARG A 245 -3.88 11.71 9.33
N PHE A 246 -3.44 12.94 9.57
CA PHE A 246 -4.14 13.94 10.37
C PHE A 246 -4.82 15.01 9.50
N TYR A 247 -4.28 15.30 8.31
CA TYR A 247 -4.78 16.38 7.45
C TYR A 247 -5.17 15.88 6.06
N ALA A 248 -4.21 15.37 5.29
CA ALA A 248 -4.40 14.97 3.91
C ALA A 248 -3.62 13.68 3.66
N ASP A 249 -3.01 13.51 2.50
CA ASP A 249 -2.12 12.39 2.28
C ASP A 249 -0.77 12.64 2.99
N ASP A 250 -0.75 12.38 4.29
CA ASP A 250 0.41 12.68 5.14
C ASP A 250 1.45 11.54 5.15
N ASP A 251 1.11 10.36 4.61
CA ASP A 251 1.98 9.19 4.48
C ASP A 251 2.62 8.69 5.81
N LEU A 252 1.91 8.85 6.94
CA LEU A 252 2.46 8.50 8.26
C LEU A 252 2.31 7.01 8.59
N ILE A 253 2.98 6.58 9.67
CA ILE A 253 2.83 5.25 10.26
C ILE A 253 1.35 4.90 10.44
N VAL A 254 0.89 3.84 9.78
CA VAL A 254 -0.48 3.34 9.81
C VAL A 254 -1.00 3.19 11.25
N GLY A 255 -2.21 3.70 11.48
CA GLY A 255 -2.85 3.71 12.80
C GLY A 255 -2.31 4.73 13.81
N ALA A 256 -1.37 5.61 13.43
CA ALA A 256 -0.85 6.63 14.35
C ALA A 256 -1.85 7.76 14.65
N ALA A 257 -2.65 8.18 13.67
CA ALA A 257 -3.61 9.26 13.84
C ALA A 257 -4.95 8.78 14.41
N ASP A 258 -5.45 7.66 13.87
CA ASP A 258 -6.70 7.05 14.32
C ASP A 258 -6.59 5.51 14.28
N PRO A 259 -6.10 4.89 15.37
CA PRO A 259 -6.05 3.42 15.46
C PRO A 259 -7.43 2.78 15.45
N PHE A 260 -8.49 3.51 15.85
CA PHE A 260 -9.85 3.00 15.83
C PHE A 260 -10.43 2.95 14.41
N GLN A 261 -10.09 3.91 13.54
CA GLN A 261 -10.39 3.82 12.12
C GLN A 261 -9.71 2.62 11.47
N LEU A 262 -8.42 2.38 11.74
CA LEU A 262 -7.73 1.18 11.23
C LEU A 262 -8.43 -0.12 11.68
N PHE A 263 -8.81 -0.19 12.95
CA PHE A 263 -9.62 -1.30 13.47
C PHE A 263 -10.95 -1.45 12.72
N ARG A 264 -11.74 -0.38 12.58
CA ARG A 264 -13.03 -0.41 11.87
C ARG A 264 -12.89 -0.83 10.41
N ILE A 265 -11.84 -0.39 9.73
CA ILE A 265 -11.49 -0.85 8.37
C ILE A 265 -11.29 -2.36 8.38
N LEU A 266 -10.44 -2.88 9.28
CA LEU A 266 -10.13 -4.30 9.33
C LEU A 266 -11.32 -5.17 9.75
N VAL A 267 -12.25 -4.64 10.55
CA VAL A 267 -13.54 -5.30 10.86
C VAL A 267 -14.33 -5.57 9.58
N GLU A 268 -14.46 -4.58 8.69
CA GLU A 268 -15.15 -4.73 7.41
C GLU A 268 -14.36 -5.59 6.43
N VAL A 269 -13.02 -5.54 6.46
CA VAL A 269 -12.17 -6.43 5.68
C VAL A 269 -12.41 -7.90 6.04
N VAL A 270 -12.32 -8.25 7.32
CA VAL A 270 -12.59 -9.62 7.78
C VAL A 270 -14.05 -10.01 7.49
N ARG A 271 -15.01 -9.10 7.72
CA ARG A 271 -16.44 -9.34 7.46
C ARG A 271 -16.71 -9.65 5.99
N GLY A 272 -16.07 -8.92 5.08
CA GLY A 272 -16.32 -8.97 3.65
C GLY A 272 -15.50 -10.03 2.91
N GLY A 273 -14.75 -10.90 3.62
CA GLY A 273 -13.88 -11.89 2.98
C GLY A 273 -12.61 -11.29 2.34
N GLY A 274 -12.24 -10.08 2.74
CA GLY A 274 -11.04 -9.37 2.29
C GLY A 274 -9.76 -9.80 3.02
N TYR A 275 -9.80 -10.88 3.82
CA TYR A 275 -8.69 -11.40 4.60
C TYR A 275 -8.66 -12.93 4.59
N GLY A 276 -7.46 -13.49 4.74
CA GLY A 276 -7.23 -14.94 4.73
C GLY A 276 -6.72 -15.47 3.38
N PRO A 277 -6.39 -16.77 3.32
CA PRO A 277 -5.69 -17.38 2.18
C PRO A 277 -6.48 -17.36 0.87
N ASP A 278 -7.81 -17.35 0.95
CA ASP A 278 -8.70 -17.31 -0.22
C ASP A 278 -9.04 -15.88 -0.67
N SER A 279 -8.54 -14.86 0.04
CA SER A 279 -8.85 -13.47 -0.29
C SER A 279 -7.99 -12.97 -1.45
N PRO A 280 -8.58 -12.32 -2.46
CA PRO A 280 -7.80 -11.68 -3.51
C PRO A 280 -7.21 -10.33 -3.09
N VAL A 281 -7.52 -9.81 -1.89
CA VAL A 281 -7.12 -8.46 -1.48
C VAL A 281 -5.66 -8.45 -1.02
N ALA A 282 -4.81 -7.71 -1.71
CA ALA A 282 -3.42 -7.52 -1.30
C ALA A 282 -3.31 -6.43 -0.22
N PHE A 283 -2.62 -6.72 0.88
CA PHE A 283 -2.30 -5.71 1.89
C PHE A 283 -0.92 -5.15 1.57
N MET A 284 -0.82 -3.84 1.38
CA MET A 284 0.44 -3.14 1.17
C MET A 284 0.50 -1.92 2.10
N LEU A 285 1.69 -1.54 2.53
CA LEU A 285 1.91 -0.22 3.15
C LEU A 285 2.28 0.79 2.05
N ASP A 286 1.88 2.04 2.20
CA ASP A 286 2.40 3.15 1.38
C ASP A 286 2.67 4.35 2.29
N GLN A 287 3.93 4.55 2.66
CA GLN A 287 4.29 5.50 3.73
C GLN A 287 5.63 6.17 3.44
N CYS A 288 5.79 7.38 3.95
CA CYS A 288 6.99 8.21 3.85
C CYS A 288 7.52 8.54 5.23
N HIS A 289 8.50 7.76 5.68
CA HIS A 289 9.21 8.05 6.92
C HIS A 289 10.15 9.24 6.70
N ASN A 290 9.71 10.46 6.99
CA ASN A 290 10.46 11.68 6.69
C ASN A 290 11.49 12.03 7.77
N VAL A 291 11.15 11.73 9.04
CA VAL A 291 11.98 12.05 10.20
C VAL A 291 12.30 10.82 11.05
N GLU A 292 11.62 9.71 10.77
CA GLU A 292 11.81 8.41 11.38
C GLU A 292 12.89 7.61 10.64
N ASP A 293 13.53 6.70 11.38
CA ASP A 293 14.31 5.63 10.77
C ASP A 293 13.37 4.67 10.02
N LYS A 294 13.76 4.31 8.80
CA LYS A 294 12.86 3.63 7.84
C LYS A 294 12.46 2.24 8.30
N ILE A 295 13.43 1.40 8.70
CA ILE A 295 13.18 0.02 9.11
C ILE A 295 12.36 -0.05 10.41
N PRO A 296 12.71 0.67 11.51
CA PRO A 296 11.88 0.72 12.70
C PRO A 296 10.45 1.23 12.45
N GLY A 297 10.30 2.25 11.60
CA GLY A 297 8.99 2.75 11.20
C GLY A 297 8.14 1.69 10.50
N GLN A 298 8.72 0.97 9.54
CA GLN A 298 8.04 -0.15 8.86
C GLN A 298 7.70 -1.31 9.80
N ILE A 299 8.61 -1.69 10.71
CA ILE A 299 8.32 -2.70 11.76
C ILE A 299 7.12 -2.24 12.61
N ARG A 300 7.08 -0.98 13.03
CA ARG A 300 5.97 -0.44 13.80
C ARG A 300 4.65 -0.51 13.02
N SER A 301 4.67 -0.16 11.73
CA SER A 301 3.48 -0.16 10.89
C SER A 301 2.88 -1.55 10.68
N VAL A 302 3.69 -2.55 10.34
CA VAL A 302 3.16 -3.91 10.12
C VAL A 302 2.61 -4.53 11.41
N LEU A 303 3.21 -4.20 12.56
CA LEU A 303 2.69 -4.61 13.87
C LEU A 303 1.38 -3.91 14.22
N ASN A 304 1.21 -2.63 13.89
CA ASN A 304 -0.05 -1.93 14.09
C ASN A 304 -1.18 -2.59 13.28
N VAL A 305 -0.92 -2.96 12.02
CA VAL A 305 -1.91 -3.70 11.20
C VAL A 305 -2.22 -5.06 11.83
N GLN A 306 -1.21 -5.83 12.23
CA GLN A 306 -1.42 -7.13 12.91
C GLN A 306 -2.26 -7.00 14.18
N GLU A 307 -1.95 -6.03 15.04
CA GLU A 307 -2.69 -5.81 16.28
C GLU A 307 -4.17 -5.49 16.01
N MET A 308 -4.46 -4.65 15.01
CA MET A 308 -5.84 -4.32 14.66
C MET A 308 -6.56 -5.47 13.94
N THR A 309 -5.85 -6.29 13.15
CA THR A 309 -6.40 -7.52 12.56
C THR A 309 -6.78 -8.51 13.66
N ALA A 310 -5.90 -8.73 14.64
CA ALA A 310 -6.20 -9.61 15.78
C ALA A 310 -7.45 -9.13 16.53
N ARG A 311 -7.55 -7.83 16.85
CA ARG A 311 -8.76 -7.25 17.47
C ARG A 311 -10.00 -7.43 16.60
N ALA A 312 -9.90 -7.23 15.29
CA ALA A 312 -11.03 -7.39 14.37
C ALA A 312 -11.54 -8.85 14.29
N LEU A 313 -10.63 -9.82 14.40
CA LEU A 313 -10.97 -11.25 14.48
C LEU A 313 -11.62 -11.64 15.81
N LEU A 314 -11.32 -10.92 16.90
CA LEU A 314 -11.91 -11.15 18.23
C LEU A 314 -13.34 -10.62 18.39
N VAL A 315 -13.88 -9.88 17.41
CA VAL A 315 -15.26 -9.37 17.48
C VAL A 315 -16.26 -10.54 17.55
N ASP A 316 -17.12 -10.54 18.57
CA ASP A 316 -18.22 -11.52 18.72
C ASP A 316 -19.32 -11.21 17.69
N ARG A 317 -19.15 -11.71 16.46
CA ARG A 317 -20.05 -11.45 15.32
C ARG A 317 -21.49 -11.89 15.59
N PRO A 318 -21.77 -13.08 16.14
CA PRO A 318 -23.15 -13.48 16.45
C PRO A 318 -23.82 -12.52 17.45
N ALA A 319 -23.10 -12.09 18.50
CA ALA A 319 -23.64 -11.13 19.45
C ALA A 319 -23.87 -9.75 18.80
N LEU A 320 -22.93 -9.30 17.95
CA LEU A 320 -23.05 -8.04 17.23
C LEU A 320 -24.27 -8.03 16.29
N GLU A 321 -24.46 -9.10 15.52
CA GLU A 321 -25.61 -9.27 14.63
C GLU A 321 -26.94 -9.27 15.39
N ALA A 322 -27.00 -9.96 16.54
CA ALA A 322 -28.18 -9.99 17.39
C ALA A 322 -28.52 -8.60 17.95
N ALA A 323 -27.52 -7.86 18.45
CA ALA A 323 -27.70 -6.50 18.96
C ALA A 323 -28.15 -5.53 17.86
N GLN A 324 -27.55 -5.63 16.66
CA GLN A 324 -27.94 -4.83 15.50
C GLN A 324 -29.38 -5.12 15.07
N ALA A 325 -29.78 -6.40 14.98
CA ALA A 325 -31.13 -6.79 14.59
C ALA A 325 -32.19 -6.32 15.61
N ALA A 326 -31.82 -6.23 16.90
CA ALA A 326 -32.69 -5.70 17.96
C ALA A 326 -32.75 -4.17 18.01
N GLY A 327 -31.91 -3.46 17.25
CA GLY A 327 -31.76 -2.00 17.36
C GLY A 327 -31.09 -1.56 18.67
N ASP A 328 -30.35 -2.45 19.34
CA ASP A 328 -29.61 -2.14 20.56
C ASP A 328 -28.33 -1.37 20.24
N VAL A 329 -28.48 -0.05 20.16
CA VAL A 329 -27.40 0.87 19.78
C VAL A 329 -26.18 0.76 20.71
N LEU A 330 -26.41 0.69 22.02
CA LEU A 330 -25.31 0.66 22.99
C LEU A 330 -24.70 -0.73 23.12
N GLY A 331 -25.51 -1.78 23.03
CA GLY A 331 -25.01 -3.16 23.01
C GLY A 331 -24.13 -3.43 21.79
N ALA A 332 -24.57 -3.03 20.60
CA ALA A 332 -23.80 -3.21 19.37
C ALA A 332 -22.47 -2.42 19.41
N ASN A 333 -22.49 -1.18 19.90
CA ASN A 333 -21.27 -0.39 20.06
C ASN A 333 -20.33 -1.02 21.09
N GLY A 334 -20.85 -1.45 22.25
CA GLY A 334 -20.08 -2.09 23.32
C GLY A 334 -19.28 -3.30 22.82
N ILE A 335 -19.89 -4.16 22.01
CA ILE A 335 -19.22 -5.36 21.45
C ILE A 335 -17.99 -5.00 20.60
N LEU A 336 -18.09 -3.97 19.75
CA LEU A 336 -16.93 -3.50 18.98
C LEU A 336 -15.86 -2.86 19.88
N MET A 337 -16.29 -2.07 20.87
CA MET A 337 -15.35 -1.40 21.78
C MET A 337 -14.60 -2.40 22.67
N ASP A 338 -15.25 -3.46 23.13
CA ASP A 338 -14.63 -4.52 23.93
C ASP A 338 -13.50 -5.21 23.14
N ALA A 339 -13.75 -5.54 21.86
CA ALA A 339 -12.73 -6.08 20.97
C ALA A 339 -11.59 -5.08 20.72
N PHE A 340 -11.91 -3.81 20.46
CA PHE A 340 -10.91 -2.77 20.24
C PHE A 340 -10.01 -2.52 21.47
N TYR A 341 -10.58 -2.51 22.67
CA TYR A 341 -9.83 -2.28 23.91
C TYR A 341 -9.09 -3.51 24.43
N THR A 342 -9.28 -4.68 23.83
CA THR A 342 -8.52 -5.88 24.20
C THR A 342 -7.04 -5.67 23.91
N ASP A 343 -6.20 -5.86 24.95
CA ASP A 343 -4.76 -5.81 24.81
C ASP A 343 -4.22 -7.14 24.28
N VAL A 344 -4.11 -7.23 22.96
CA VAL A 344 -3.63 -8.41 22.24
C VAL A 344 -2.09 -8.55 22.24
N ARG A 345 -1.35 -7.58 22.77
CA ARG A 345 0.13 -7.55 22.65
C ARG A 345 0.82 -8.71 23.38
N PRO A 346 0.43 -9.10 24.61
CA PRO A 346 1.03 -10.24 25.29
C PRO A 346 0.82 -11.56 24.53
N ASP A 347 -0.38 -11.79 24.00
CA ASP A 347 -0.70 -13.00 23.24
C ASP A 347 0.05 -13.05 21.92
N LEU A 348 0.10 -11.93 21.18
CA LEU A 348 0.88 -11.81 19.95
C LEU A 348 2.38 -12.02 20.19
N ALA A 349 2.92 -11.53 21.33
CA ALA A 349 4.31 -11.75 21.69
C ALA A 349 4.62 -13.23 21.95
N ALA A 350 3.81 -13.90 22.78
CA ALA A 350 3.95 -15.34 23.03
C ALA A 350 3.76 -16.17 21.76
N TRP A 351 2.81 -15.79 20.89
CA TRP A 351 2.57 -16.43 19.61
C TRP A 351 3.77 -16.30 18.66
N ARG A 352 4.38 -15.11 18.55
CA ARG A 352 5.63 -14.94 17.79
C ARG A 352 6.76 -15.83 18.31
N GLU A 353 6.99 -15.88 19.63
CA GLU A 353 8.02 -16.73 20.25
C GLU A 353 7.80 -18.21 19.94
N SER A 354 6.55 -18.67 19.98
CA SER A 354 6.20 -20.06 19.63
C SER A 354 6.54 -20.43 18.19
N ARG A 355 6.70 -19.42 17.31
CA ARG A 355 7.07 -19.55 15.90
C ARG A 355 8.53 -19.20 15.62
N GLY A 356 9.35 -19.03 16.67
CA GLY A 356 10.77 -18.69 16.53
C GLY A 356 11.04 -17.23 16.15
N LEU A 357 10.03 -16.35 16.25
CA LEU A 357 10.16 -14.92 16.03
C LEU A 357 10.32 -14.18 17.38
N PRO A 358 10.90 -12.97 17.40
CA PRO A 358 11.01 -12.19 18.63
C PRO A 358 9.65 -11.78 19.21
N ALA A 359 9.52 -11.84 20.54
CA ALA A 359 8.39 -11.23 21.26
C ALA A 359 8.24 -9.73 20.95
N ASP A 360 9.36 -9.00 20.92
CA ASP A 360 9.45 -7.59 20.53
C ASP A 360 10.36 -7.43 19.30
N PRO A 361 9.79 -7.40 18.09
CA PRO A 361 10.56 -7.22 16.85
C PRO A 361 11.36 -5.91 16.79
N GLY A 362 10.83 -4.83 17.38
CA GLY A 362 11.50 -3.52 17.39
C GLY A 362 12.74 -3.52 18.27
N ALA A 363 12.63 -4.08 19.48
CA ALA A 363 13.77 -4.24 20.38
C ALA A 363 14.83 -5.21 19.80
N ALA A 364 14.40 -6.30 19.18
CA ALA A 364 15.29 -7.25 18.53
C ALA A 364 16.06 -6.62 17.37
N TYR A 365 15.40 -5.84 16.50
CA TYR A 365 16.06 -5.08 15.44
C TYR A 365 17.08 -4.09 16.02
N ALA A 366 16.70 -3.31 17.05
CA ALA A 366 17.60 -2.35 17.68
C ALA A 366 18.86 -3.03 18.27
N ALA A 367 18.70 -4.18 18.92
CA ALA A 367 19.80 -4.95 19.48
C ALA A 367 20.72 -5.57 18.40
N SER A 368 20.22 -5.80 17.19
CA SER A 368 20.98 -6.41 16.10
C SER A 368 22.17 -5.58 15.62
N GLY A 369 22.16 -4.26 15.85
CA GLY A 369 23.15 -3.31 15.33
C GLY A 369 23.12 -3.11 13.81
N TYR A 370 22.09 -3.61 13.10
CA TYR A 370 21.97 -3.48 11.64
C TYR A 370 22.01 -2.02 11.20
N GLN A 371 21.22 -1.14 11.85
CA GLN A 371 21.17 0.29 11.53
C GLN A 371 22.56 0.94 11.56
N SER A 372 23.36 0.64 12.59
CA SER A 372 24.72 1.18 12.73
C SER A 372 25.66 0.65 11.64
N ARG A 373 25.53 -0.63 11.25
CA ARG A 373 26.32 -1.22 10.15
C ARG A 373 26.01 -0.54 8.82
N ILE A 374 24.73 -0.48 8.43
CA ILE A 374 24.36 0.16 7.16
C ILE A 374 24.71 1.64 7.13
N ALA A 375 24.62 2.35 8.27
CA ALA A 375 25.03 3.73 8.37
C ALA A 375 26.53 3.92 8.10
N ALA A 376 27.38 3.02 8.62
CA ALA A 376 28.82 3.04 8.36
C ALA A 376 29.16 2.62 6.92
N ASP A 377 28.61 1.50 6.45
CA ASP A 377 28.94 0.91 5.15
C ASP A 377 28.50 1.82 3.99
N ARG A 378 27.31 2.42 4.11
CA ARG A 378 26.74 3.25 3.05
C ARG A 378 27.27 4.69 3.05
N ALA A 379 27.93 5.13 4.13
CA ALA A 379 28.58 6.45 4.19
C ALA A 379 29.83 6.58 3.31
N THR A 380 30.55 5.47 3.05
CA THR A 380 31.89 5.49 2.43
C THR A 380 31.89 5.63 0.91
N ARG A 381 30.77 5.35 0.23
CA ARG A 381 30.62 5.57 -1.22
C ARG A 381 29.65 6.72 -1.46
N ARG A 382 30.18 7.93 -1.67
CA ARG A 382 29.45 9.01 -2.34
C ARG A 382 29.26 8.63 -3.82
N GLY A 383 28.33 7.72 -4.09
CA GLY A 383 27.88 7.39 -5.43
C GLY A 383 27.09 8.57 -6.02
N ARG A 384 27.44 8.95 -7.25
CA ARG A 384 26.68 9.90 -8.06
C ARG A 384 25.25 9.38 -8.22
N GLY A 385 24.25 10.18 -7.82
CA GLY A 385 22.88 10.04 -8.32
C GLY A 385 21.94 9.10 -7.56
N ALA A 386 21.81 9.21 -6.23
CA ALA A 386 20.55 8.79 -5.61
C ALA A 386 19.45 9.75 -6.12
N ARG A 387 18.64 9.30 -7.10
CA ARG A 387 17.44 10.03 -7.50
C ARG A 387 16.57 10.18 -6.26
N ARG A 388 16.18 11.41 -5.96
CA ARG A 388 15.39 11.74 -4.78
C ARG A 388 14.02 11.14 -4.97
N CYS A 389 13.54 10.37 -4.00
CA CYS A 389 12.12 10.08 -3.90
C CYS A 389 11.45 11.38 -3.43
N ARG A 390 11.20 12.28 -4.38
CA ARG A 390 10.14 13.26 -4.19
C ARG A 390 8.88 12.48 -4.48
N THR A 391 8.17 12.07 -3.43
CA THR A 391 6.85 11.51 -3.61
C THR A 391 5.96 12.52 -4.33
N HIS A 392 6.15 13.83 -4.12
CA HIS A 392 5.46 14.88 -4.87
C HIS A 392 6.37 16.10 -5.24
N PRO A 393 6.16 16.74 -6.41
CA PRO A 393 6.82 17.99 -6.82
C PRO A 393 6.59 19.18 -5.87
#